data_AF-A0A5N5W1S5-F1
#
_entry.id   AF-A0A5N5W1S5-F1
#
_cell.length_a   1.000
_cell.length_b   1.000
_cell.length_c   1.000
_cell.angle_alpha   90.00
_cell.angle_beta   90.00
_cell.angle_gamma   90.00
#
_symmetry.space_group_name_H-M   'P 1'
#
loop_
_entity.id
_entity.type
_entity.pdbx_description
1 polymer ?
#
loop_
_entity_poly.entity_id
_entity_poly.type
_entity_poly.pdbx_seq_one_letter_code
_entity_poly.pdbx_strand_id
1 'polypeptide(L)'
;MRRIDASEFRGTPQRYVAELGLTTEQLVSRWGREEITHDDLGPWFTFAFALDGGTLAALVREVDNAPSPGYILTAIGRQEPRVTLAEFLAESGLDGDRVLREGFE
;
A
#
# COMPACT_ATOMS: atom_id res chain seq x y z
N MET A 1 -6.83 -3.66 -10.76
CA MET A 1 -6.77 -2.65 -9.67
C MET A 1 -7.20 -1.28 -10.16
N ARG A 2 -7.86 -0.52 -9.29
CA ARG A 2 -8.29 0.87 -9.49
C ARG A 2 -7.78 1.75 -8.35
N ARG A 3 -7.18 2.91 -8.64
CA ARG A 3 -6.91 3.95 -7.63
C ARG A 3 -8.24 4.49 -7.11
N ILE A 4 -8.37 4.59 -5.79
CA ILE A 4 -9.55 5.12 -5.08
C ILE A 4 -9.12 6.29 -4.21
N ASP A 5 -10.04 7.11 -3.71
CA ASP A 5 -9.66 8.15 -2.75
C ASP A 5 -9.18 7.50 -1.44
N ALA A 6 -8.18 8.09 -0.77
CA ALA A 6 -7.70 7.56 0.51
C ALA A 6 -8.81 7.57 1.58
N SER A 7 -9.79 8.46 1.44
CA SER A 7 -10.98 8.48 2.29
C SER A 7 -11.88 7.23 2.12
N GLU A 8 -11.78 6.51 1.01
CA GLU A 8 -12.49 5.25 0.77
C GLU A 8 -11.74 4.03 1.35
N PHE A 9 -10.45 4.16 1.66
CA PHE A 9 -9.65 3.10 2.32
C PHE A 9 -10.02 3.02 3.81
N ARG A 10 -11.18 2.43 4.10
CA ARG A 10 -11.73 2.31 5.47
C ARG A 10 -12.21 0.89 5.74
N GLY A 11 -12.07 0.47 7.00
CA GLY A 11 -12.53 -0.82 7.48
C GLY A 11 -11.56 -1.46 8.45
N THR A 12 -11.89 -2.67 8.90
CA THR A 12 -11.10 -3.41 9.90
C THR A 12 -11.29 -4.92 9.69
N PRO A 13 -10.26 -5.76 9.93
CA PRO A 13 -8.90 -5.39 10.31
C PRO A 13 -8.08 -4.89 9.12
N GLN A 14 -7.26 -3.86 9.38
CA GLN A 14 -6.19 -3.45 8.48
C GLN A 14 -4.94 -4.27 8.79
N ARG A 15 -4.41 -4.98 7.80
CA ARG A 15 -3.27 -5.89 7.97
C ARG A 15 -2.02 -5.35 7.27
N TYR A 16 -0.88 -5.54 7.89
CA TYR A 16 0.43 -5.36 7.26
C TYR A 16 0.65 -6.52 6.27
N VAL A 17 0.93 -6.20 4.99
CA VAL A 17 1.11 -7.20 3.93
C VAL A 17 2.59 -7.34 3.56
N ALA A 18 3.26 -6.22 3.28
CA ALA A 18 4.67 -6.21 2.91
C ALA A 18 5.26 -4.79 3.03
N GLU A 19 6.59 -4.71 3.01
CA GLU A 19 7.35 -3.48 2.77
C GLU A 19 7.91 -3.55 1.34
N LEU A 20 7.65 -2.51 0.54
CA LEU A 20 8.08 -2.40 -0.84
C LEU A 20 9.13 -1.30 -1.02
N GLY A 21 10.24 -1.62 -1.69
CA GLY A 21 11.33 -0.71 -2.04
C GLY A 21 10.95 0.23 -3.18
N LEU A 22 10.06 1.18 -2.89
CA LEU A 22 9.52 2.16 -3.83
C LEU A 22 9.80 3.59 -3.33
N THR A 23 10.13 4.51 -4.24
CA THR A 23 10.23 5.94 -3.95
C THR A 23 8.92 6.66 -4.22
N THR A 24 8.71 7.81 -3.56
CA THR A 24 7.54 8.66 -3.84
C THR A 24 7.51 9.09 -5.31
N GLU A 25 8.65 9.40 -5.94
CA GLU A 25 8.65 9.79 -7.36
C GLU A 25 8.17 8.65 -8.28
N GLN A 26 8.52 7.40 -7.97
CA GLN A 26 8.05 6.23 -8.72
C GLN A 26 6.53 6.09 -8.61
N LEU A 27 5.97 6.24 -7.40
CA LEU A 27 4.53 6.17 -7.19
C LEU A 27 3.80 7.34 -7.84
N VAL A 28 4.33 8.56 -7.74
CA VAL A 28 3.73 9.76 -8.32
C VAL A 28 3.70 9.69 -9.85
N SER A 29 4.80 9.24 -10.46
CA SER A 29 4.87 9.03 -11.90
C SER A 29 3.83 8.02 -12.39
N ARG A 30 3.51 7.01 -11.57
CA ARG A 30 2.60 5.91 -11.93
C ARG A 30 1.13 6.21 -11.64
N TRP A 31 0.83 6.82 -10.50
CA TRP A 31 -0.52 6.92 -9.95
C TRP A 31 -0.95 8.35 -9.60
N GLY A 32 -0.16 9.34 -9.98
CA GLY A 32 -0.42 10.74 -9.63
C GLY A 32 -0.04 11.04 -8.19
N ARG A 33 -0.36 12.26 -7.73
CA ARG A 33 0.09 12.74 -6.43
C ARG A 33 -0.44 11.88 -5.28
N GLU A 34 0.39 11.68 -4.26
CA GLU A 34 0.01 11.11 -2.99
C GLU A 34 -1.10 11.92 -2.29
N GLU A 35 -1.96 11.23 -1.56
CA GLU A 35 -2.84 11.88 -0.58
C GLU A 35 -2.17 11.88 0.78
N ILE A 36 -2.44 12.89 1.60
CA ILE A 36 -1.96 12.95 2.99
C ILE A 36 -3.10 12.51 3.91
N THR A 37 -2.94 11.34 4.52
CA THR A 37 -3.84 10.87 5.59
C THR A 37 -3.19 11.06 6.95
N HIS A 38 -3.96 10.94 8.03
CA HIS A 38 -3.49 11.14 9.40
C HIS A 38 -3.99 10.01 10.29
N ASP A 39 -3.11 9.55 11.18
CA ASP A 39 -3.46 8.72 12.33
C ASP A 39 -2.81 9.31 13.61
N ASP A 40 -2.83 8.55 14.71
CA ASP A 40 -2.24 8.97 15.99
C ASP A 40 -0.70 9.07 15.95
N LEU A 41 -0.05 8.58 14.90
CA LEU A 41 1.41 8.59 14.72
C LEU A 41 1.89 9.76 13.85
N GLY A 42 1.02 10.32 13.00
CA GLY A 42 1.33 11.50 12.21
C GLY A 42 0.73 11.50 10.80
N PRO A 43 1.25 12.36 9.91
CA PRO A 43 0.85 12.39 8.51
C PRO A 43 1.49 11.24 7.70
N TRP A 44 0.72 10.69 6.77
CA TRP A 44 1.13 9.59 5.89
C TRP A 44 0.86 9.90 4.42
N PHE A 45 1.88 9.75 3.58
CA PHE A 45 1.66 9.60 2.14
C PHE A 45 0.90 8.32 1.88
N THR A 46 -0.22 8.43 1.16
CA THR A 46 -1.16 7.33 0.94
C THR A 46 -1.51 7.21 -0.53
N PHE A 47 -1.37 6.00 -1.05
CA PHE A 47 -1.92 5.57 -2.33
C PHE A 47 -2.85 4.39 -2.10
N ALA A 48 -4.16 4.63 -2.17
CA ALA A 48 -5.19 3.64 -1.94
C ALA A 48 -5.75 3.05 -3.25
N PHE A 49 -6.05 1.75 -3.21
CA PHE A 49 -6.51 0.97 -4.34
C PHE A 49 -7.63 0.01 -3.94
N ALA A 50 -8.55 -0.23 -4.88
CA ALA A 50 -9.42 -1.39 -4.86
C ALA A 50 -8.82 -2.44 -5.82
N LEU A 51 -8.54 -3.63 -5.30
CA LEU A 51 -8.11 -4.79 -6.08
C LEU A 51 -9.33 -5.50 -6.69
N ASP A 52 -9.14 -6.26 -7.77
CA ASP A 52 -10.25 -6.86 -8.51
C ASP A 52 -10.95 -7.96 -7.67
N GLY A 53 -10.23 -8.59 -6.73
CA GLY A 53 -10.74 -9.52 -5.72
C GLY A 53 -11.55 -8.86 -4.59
N GLY A 54 -11.71 -7.54 -4.62
CA GLY A 54 -12.51 -6.77 -3.67
C GLY A 54 -11.81 -6.39 -2.37
N THR A 55 -10.53 -6.76 -2.20
CA THR A 55 -9.68 -6.24 -1.12
C THR A 55 -9.30 -4.79 -1.41
N LEU A 56 -9.36 -3.96 -0.37
CA LEU A 56 -8.76 -2.63 -0.42
C LEU A 56 -7.30 -2.74 -0.01
N ALA A 57 -6.42 -2.08 -0.76
CA ALA A 57 -4.99 -2.03 -0.47
C ALA A 57 -4.52 -0.57 -0.43
N ALA A 58 -3.48 -0.29 0.36
CA ALA A 58 -2.83 1.01 0.35
C ALA A 58 -1.32 0.86 0.46
N LEU A 59 -0.60 1.71 -0.27
CA LEU A 59 0.80 2.00 -0.02
C LEU A 59 0.88 3.22 0.88
N VAL A 60 1.46 3.04 2.07
CA VAL A 60 1.61 4.12 3.06
C VAL A 60 3.07 4.32 3.46
N ARG A 61 3.46 5.58 3.64
CA ARG A 61 4.77 5.98 4.15
C ARG A 61 4.61 7.24 5.00
N GLU A 62 5.16 7.22 6.21
CA GLU A 62 5.12 8.38 7.10
C GLU A 62 5.95 9.53 6.49
N VAL A 63 5.48 10.77 6.64
CA VAL A 63 6.01 11.92 5.90
C VAL A 63 7.33 12.43 6.48
N ASP A 64 7.42 12.57 7.80
CA ASP A 64 8.46 13.37 8.45
C ASP A 64 9.68 12.55 8.91
N ASN A 65 9.49 11.27 9.23
CA ASN A 65 10.40 10.37 9.94
C ASN A 65 10.39 8.94 9.37
N ALA A 66 10.24 8.77 8.05
CA ALA A 66 10.26 7.44 7.43
C ALA A 66 11.58 6.68 7.74
N PRO A 67 11.53 5.57 8.49
CA PRO A 67 12.74 4.88 8.97
C PRO A 67 13.44 4.02 7.90
N SER A 68 12.85 3.88 6.72
CA SER A 68 13.33 3.01 5.64
C SER A 68 12.97 3.59 4.26
N PRO A 69 13.78 3.39 3.20
CA PRO A 69 13.36 3.71 1.85
C PRO A 69 12.31 2.69 1.38
N GLY A 70 11.04 3.01 1.57
CA GLY A 70 9.96 2.16 1.07
C GLY A 70 8.57 2.61 1.48
N TYR A 71 7.59 1.85 1.00
CA TYR A 71 6.19 1.97 1.34
C TYR A 71 5.70 0.68 1.96
N ILE A 72 4.88 0.82 3.00
CA ILE A 72 4.16 -0.30 3.59
C ILE A 72 2.94 -0.57 2.71
N LEU A 73 2.84 -1.80 2.20
CA LEU A 73 1.61 -2.33 1.65
C LEU A 73 0.74 -2.83 2.80
N THR A 74 -0.45 -2.25 2.93
CA THR A 74 -1.45 -2.65 3.90
C THR A 74 -2.78 -2.94 3.22
N ALA A 75 -3.60 -3.79 3.82
CA ALA A 75 -4.85 -4.22 3.19
C ALA A 75 -6.01 -4.42 4.17
N ILE A 76 -7.22 -4.15 3.68
CA ILE A 76 -8.50 -4.37 4.34
C ILE A 76 -9.33 -5.30 3.45
N GLY A 77 -9.66 -6.48 3.98
CA GLY A 77 -10.36 -7.51 3.21
C GLY A 77 -10.29 -8.87 3.89
N ARG A 78 -10.91 -9.88 3.29
CA ARG A 78 -10.91 -11.26 3.81
C ARG A 78 -9.81 -12.14 3.22
N GLN A 79 -9.17 -11.70 2.13
CA GLN A 79 -8.13 -12.48 1.45
C GLN A 79 -6.90 -12.66 2.35
N GLU A 80 -6.14 -13.73 2.17
CA GLU A 80 -4.88 -13.91 2.90
C GLU A 80 -3.83 -12.87 2.46
N PRO A 81 -2.90 -12.44 3.34
CA PRO A 81 -1.90 -11.44 2.98
C PRO A 81 -1.03 -11.87 1.80
N ARG A 82 -0.65 -13.15 1.72
CA ARG A 82 0.13 -13.71 0.61
C ARG A 82 -0.61 -13.61 -0.73
N VAL A 83 -1.91 -13.90 -0.74
CA VAL A 83 -2.77 -13.75 -1.93
C VAL A 83 -2.91 -12.29 -2.32
N THR A 84 -3.11 -11.41 -1.32
CA THR A 84 -3.23 -9.97 -1.52
C THR A 84 -1.96 -9.38 -2.12
N LEU A 85 -0.78 -9.80 -1.64
CA LEU A 85 0.51 -9.37 -2.19
C LEU A 85 0.66 -9.80 -3.66
N ALA A 86 0.37 -11.07 -3.96
CA ALA A 86 0.48 -11.58 -5.32
C ALA A 86 -0.47 -10.85 -6.29
N GLU A 87 -1.71 -10.63 -5.87
CA GLU A 87 -2.71 -9.86 -6.63
C GLU A 87 -2.27 -8.41 -6.84
N PHE A 88 -1.82 -7.74 -5.76
CA PHE A 88 -1.31 -6.38 -5.85
C PHE A 88 -0.15 -6.28 -6.83
N LEU A 89 0.86 -7.15 -6.75
CA LEU A 89 2.00 -7.12 -7.68
C LEU A 89 1.58 -7.37 -9.13
N ALA A 90 0.70 -8.35 -9.37
CA ALA A 90 0.18 -8.66 -10.70
C ALA A 90 -0.63 -7.49 -11.30
N GLU A 91 -1.54 -6.90 -10.54
CA GLU A 91 -2.39 -5.80 -11.01
C GLU A 91 -1.64 -4.46 -11.07
N SER A 92 -0.69 -4.25 -10.16
CA SER A 92 0.15 -3.05 -10.16
C SER A 92 1.24 -3.10 -11.21
N GLY A 93 1.57 -4.28 -11.78
CA GLY A 93 2.68 -4.46 -12.71
C GLY A 93 4.06 -4.19 -12.09
N LEU A 94 4.16 -4.28 -10.76
CA LEU A 94 5.43 -4.19 -10.03
C LEU A 94 6.09 -5.57 -9.94
N ASP A 95 7.41 -5.59 -10.07
CA ASP A 95 8.19 -6.82 -9.93
C ASP A 95 8.29 -7.25 -8.46
N GLY A 96 8.36 -8.57 -8.24
CA GLY A 96 8.53 -9.15 -6.90
C GLY A 96 9.85 -8.80 -6.23
N ASP A 97 10.87 -8.36 -6.99
CA ASP A 97 12.16 -7.88 -6.45
C ASP A 97 12.02 -6.60 -5.61
N ARG A 98 10.87 -5.92 -5.70
CA ARG A 98 10.54 -4.77 -4.87
C ARG A 98 10.11 -5.14 -3.45
N VAL A 99 9.81 -6.40 -3.18
CA VAL A 99 9.41 -6.85 -1.84
C VAL A 99 10.65 -6.94 -0.94
N LEU A 100 10.78 -6.00 0.00
CA LEU A 100 11.87 -5.98 0.97
C LEU A 100 11.61 -6.90 2.16
N ARG A 101 10.34 -7.00 2.56
CA ARG A 101 9.89 -7.82 3.68
C ARG A 101 8.43 -8.21 3.51
N GLU A 102 8.11 -9.49 3.71
CA GLU A 102 6.74 -9.97 3.79
C GLU A 102 6.19 -9.81 5.23
N GLY A 103 4.89 -9.56 5.35
CA GLY A 103 4.18 -9.44 6.63
C GLY A 103 3.60 -10.73 7.16
N PHE A 104 4.01 -11.86 6.60
CA PHE A 104 3.52 -13.19 6.88
C PHE A 104 4.68 -14.20 6.84
N GLU A 105 4.50 -15.35 7.48
CA GLU A 105 5.42 -16.50 7.44
C GLU A 105 5.04 -17.48 6.31
#